data_AF-A0A960UJX4-F1
#
_entry.id   AF-A0A960UJX4-F1
#
_cell.length_a   1.000
_cell.length_b   1.000
_cell.length_c   1.000
_cell.angle_alpha   90.00
_cell.angle_beta   90.00
_cell.angle_gamma   90.00
#
_symmetry.space_group_name_H-M   'P 1'
#
loop_
_entity.id
_entity.type
_entity.pdbx_description
1 polymer ?
#
loop_
_entity_poly.entity_id
_entity_poly.type
_entity_poly.pdbx_seq_one_letter_code
_entity_poly.pdbx_strand_id
1 'polypeptide(L)'
;MPHRTADPTPAPNRGYTYAGRVDARSAGRTLIDYLTQRYPHGSAVEWRERIAAGRVRVGGHTVSADTTLRRGDTVTWARPPWVEPAAPLRYTVLLEDAAFVAVAKPAGLPT
;
A
#
# COMPACT_ATOMS: atom_id res chain seq x y z
N MET A 1 -33.44 17.24 -25.48
CA MET A 1 -33.21 16.18 -24.48
C MET A 1 -31.73 16.22 -24.10
N PRO A 2 -31.34 16.57 -22.86
CA PRO A 2 -29.93 16.52 -22.49
C PRO A 2 -29.52 15.06 -22.29
N HIS A 3 -28.47 14.66 -22.99
CA HIS A 3 -27.81 13.37 -22.84
C HIS A 3 -27.07 13.39 -21.48
N ARG A 4 -27.57 12.63 -20.52
CA ARG A 4 -26.85 12.35 -19.28
C ARG A 4 -25.82 11.28 -19.60
N THR A 5 -24.60 11.69 -19.94
CA THR A 5 -23.46 10.78 -19.98
C THR A 5 -23.23 10.31 -18.53
N ALA A 6 -23.49 9.04 -18.26
CA ALA A 6 -23.09 8.45 -16.99
C ALA A 6 -21.55 8.52 -16.90
N ASP A 7 -21.04 9.07 -15.80
CA ASP A 7 -19.60 9.09 -15.53
C ASP A 7 -19.13 7.62 -15.41
N PRO A 8 -18.12 7.18 -16.19
CA PRO A 8 -17.69 5.78 -16.16
C PRO A 8 -17.22 5.41 -14.76
N THR A 9 -17.78 4.33 -14.20
CA THR A 9 -17.36 3.76 -12.93
C THR A 9 -15.86 3.44 -12.98
N PRO A 10 -15.02 3.93 -12.05
CA PRO A 10 -13.59 3.68 -12.10
C PRO A 10 -13.30 2.19 -11.92
N ALA A 11 -12.53 1.61 -12.85
CA ALA A 11 -12.08 0.23 -12.78
C ALA A 11 -11.02 0.07 -11.67
N PRO A 12 -10.97 -1.08 -10.96
CA PRO A 12 -9.94 -1.34 -9.99
C PRO A 12 -8.57 -1.48 -10.66
N ASN A 13 -7.52 -1.05 -9.97
CA ASN A 13 -6.15 -1.32 -10.43
C ASN A 13 -5.81 -2.80 -10.31
N ARG A 14 -4.64 -3.23 -10.82
CA ARG A 14 -4.25 -4.65 -10.85
C ARG A 14 -3.75 -5.20 -9.50
N GLY A 15 -3.77 -4.40 -8.43
CA GLY A 15 -3.04 -4.73 -7.20
C GLY A 15 -1.52 -4.65 -7.40
N TYR A 16 -0.77 -5.01 -6.37
CA TYR A 16 0.70 -5.01 -6.42
C TYR A 16 1.30 -6.00 -5.41
N THR A 17 2.37 -6.67 -5.79
CA THR A 17 3.12 -7.53 -4.86
C THR A 17 4.38 -6.81 -4.41
N TYR A 18 4.41 -6.44 -3.13
CA TYR A 18 5.63 -5.94 -2.51
C TYR A 18 6.51 -7.12 -2.12
N ALA A 19 7.81 -7.02 -2.39
CA ALA A 19 8.81 -7.97 -1.96
C ALA A 19 9.94 -7.24 -1.23
N GLY A 20 10.38 -7.79 -0.10
CA GLY A 20 11.49 -7.25 0.68
C GLY A 20 12.32 -8.37 1.28
N ARG A 21 13.64 -8.18 1.27
CA ARG A 21 14.57 -9.09 1.96
C ARG A 21 14.79 -8.60 3.39
N VAL A 22 14.74 -9.52 4.36
CA VAL A 22 14.95 -9.23 5.77
C VAL A 22 16.43 -8.90 6.01
N ASP A 23 16.68 -7.71 6.53
CA ASP A 23 18.01 -7.23 6.89
C ASP A 23 18.44 -7.69 8.30
N ALA A 24 19.65 -7.34 8.71
CA ALA A 24 20.17 -7.71 10.02
C ALA A 24 19.38 -7.07 11.19
N ARG A 25 18.80 -5.88 10.99
CA ARG A 25 18.05 -5.15 12.03
C ARG A 25 16.66 -5.76 12.28
N SER A 26 16.11 -6.39 11.25
CA SER A 26 14.79 -7.01 11.25
C SER A 26 14.83 -8.50 11.57
N ALA A 27 16.00 -9.14 11.46
CA ALA A 27 16.18 -10.53 11.87
C ALA A 27 15.88 -10.71 13.36
N GLY A 28 15.26 -11.84 13.71
CA GLY A 28 14.84 -12.14 15.08
C GLY A 28 13.50 -11.52 15.49
N ARG A 29 12.89 -10.69 14.64
CA ARG A 29 11.54 -10.15 14.88
C ARG A 29 10.46 -11.08 14.35
N THR A 30 9.27 -10.97 14.90
CA THR A 30 8.10 -11.64 14.33
C THR A 30 7.70 -11.01 13.00
N LEU A 31 6.99 -11.77 12.16
CA LEU A 31 6.44 -11.26 10.92
C LEU A 31 5.49 -10.07 11.17
N ILE A 32 4.71 -10.10 12.24
CA ILE A 32 3.79 -9.01 12.57
C ILE A 32 4.51 -7.72 12.96
N ASP A 33 5.58 -7.81 13.75
CA ASP A 33 6.40 -6.64 14.13
C ASP A 33 7.13 -6.06 12.91
N TYR A 34 7.60 -6.93 12.02
CA TYR A 34 8.22 -6.52 10.77
C TYR A 34 7.25 -5.73 9.87
N LEU A 35 6.04 -6.25 9.66
CA LEU A 35 5.05 -5.63 8.77
C LEU A 35 4.51 -4.32 9.34
N THR A 36 4.21 -4.27 10.64
CA THR A 36 3.70 -3.06 11.29
C THR A 36 4.75 -1.94 11.31
N GLN A 37 6.03 -2.26 11.45
CA GLN A 37 7.09 -1.26 11.34
C GLN A 37 7.31 -0.80 9.89
N ARG A 38 7.32 -1.74 8.93
CA ARG A 38 7.64 -1.41 7.53
C ARG A 38 6.49 -0.74 6.79
N TYR A 39 5.25 -1.05 7.16
CA TYR A 39 4.04 -0.53 6.55
C TYR A 39 3.11 0.05 7.63
N PRO A 40 3.41 1.27 8.13
CA PRO A 40 2.72 1.85 9.28
C PRO A 40 1.24 2.18 9.01
N HIS A 41 0.80 2.13 7.76
CA HIS A 41 -0.59 2.34 7.37
C HIS A 41 -1.51 1.16 7.71
N GLY A 42 -0.96 -0.02 8.04
CA GLY A 42 -1.75 -1.18 8.44
C GLY A 42 -1.63 -1.47 9.92
N SER A 43 -2.75 -1.64 10.61
CA SER A 43 -2.76 -2.04 12.02
C SER A 43 -2.31 -3.50 12.19
N ALA A 44 -1.87 -3.87 13.40
CA ALA A 44 -1.49 -5.25 13.69
C ALA A 44 -2.65 -6.25 13.50
N VAL A 45 -3.89 -5.81 13.69
CA VAL A 45 -5.09 -6.65 13.46
C VAL A 45 -5.26 -6.90 11.97
N GLU A 46 -5.25 -5.85 11.15
CA GLU A 46 -5.38 -5.99 9.69
C GLU A 46 -4.26 -6.83 9.09
N TRP A 47 -3.03 -6.69 9.60
CA TRP A 47 -1.91 -7.52 9.14
C TRP A 47 -2.11 -8.99 9.46
N ARG A 48 -2.62 -9.33 10.65
CA ARG A 48 -2.96 -10.72 11.00
C ARG A 48 -4.02 -11.29 10.07
N GLU A 49 -5.06 -10.53 9.76
CA GLU A 49 -6.10 -10.95 8.80
C GLU A 49 -5.50 -11.21 7.41
N ARG A 50 -4.62 -10.31 6.94
CA ARG A 50 -3.93 -10.47 5.63
C ARG A 50 -3.04 -11.70 5.61
N ILE A 51 -2.33 -11.99 6.71
CA ILE A 51 -1.48 -13.18 6.87
C ILE A 51 -2.36 -14.44 6.86
N ALA A 52 -3.43 -14.47 7.65
CA ALA A 52 -4.39 -15.57 7.70
C ALA A 52 -5.06 -15.83 6.33
N ALA A 53 -5.32 -14.77 5.56
CA ALA A 53 -5.83 -14.86 4.19
C ALA A 53 -4.76 -15.30 3.15
N GLY A 54 -3.54 -15.63 3.57
CA GLY A 54 -2.46 -16.09 2.68
C GLY A 54 -1.89 -15.00 1.77
N ARG A 55 -2.17 -13.72 2.06
CA ARG A 55 -1.69 -12.57 1.25
C ARG A 55 -0.26 -12.19 1.57
N VAL A 56 0.28 -12.68 2.69
CA VAL A 56 1.68 -12.50 3.07
C VAL A 56 2.37 -13.86 3.09
N ARG A 57 3.57 -13.92 2.52
CA ARG A 57 4.39 -15.14 2.46
C ARG A 57 5.82 -14.83 2.83
N VAL A 58 6.50 -15.82 3.43
CA VAL A 58 7.93 -15.78 3.73
C VAL A 58 8.60 -16.93 2.97
N GLY A 59 9.57 -16.60 2.12
CA GLY A 59 10.20 -17.58 1.22
C GLY A 59 9.21 -18.24 0.26
N GLY A 60 8.07 -17.61 -0.03
CA GLY A 60 7.01 -18.19 -0.86
C GLY A 60 5.98 -19.05 -0.10
N HIS A 61 6.13 -19.25 1.20
CA HIS A 61 5.23 -20.04 2.03
C HIS A 61 4.31 -19.17 2.91
N THR A 62 3.07 -19.61 3.12
CA THR A 62 2.20 -19.02 4.16
C THR A 62 2.74 -19.40 5.53
N VAL A 63 2.87 -18.42 6.42
CA VAL A 63 3.40 -18.60 7.78
C VAL A 63 2.50 -17.89 8.79
N SER A 64 2.73 -18.15 10.09
CA SER A 64 2.00 -17.45 11.16
C SER A 64 2.51 -16.01 11.31
N ALA A 65 1.65 -15.13 11.84
CA ALA A 65 2.02 -13.77 12.22
C ALA A 65 3.17 -13.72 13.25
N ASP A 66 3.25 -14.75 14.10
CA ASP A 66 4.26 -14.87 15.16
C ASP A 66 5.55 -15.55 14.68
N THR A 67 5.65 -15.90 13.39
CA THR A 67 6.86 -16.51 12.83
C THR A 67 8.04 -15.54 12.92
N THR A 68 9.12 -15.98 13.58
CA THR A 68 10.37 -15.23 13.68
C THR A 68 11.12 -15.24 12.35
N LEU A 69 11.42 -14.05 11.83
CA LEU A 69 12.13 -13.86 10.57
C LEU A 69 13.64 -14.02 10.73
N ARG A 70 14.29 -14.56 9.71
CA ARG A 70 15.74 -14.71 9.62
C ARG A 70 16.31 -13.73 8.60
N ARG A 71 17.57 -13.31 8.81
CA ARG A 71 18.28 -12.48 7.84
C ARG A 71 18.32 -13.19 6.50
N GLY A 72 17.97 -12.48 5.43
CA GLY A 72 17.94 -13.03 4.07
C GLY A 72 16.60 -13.62 3.65
N ASP A 73 15.66 -13.83 4.59
CA ASP A 73 14.29 -14.25 4.24
C ASP A 73 13.66 -13.23 3.29
N THR A 74 12.84 -13.73 2.38
CA THR A 74 12.08 -12.88 1.45
C THR A 74 10.64 -12.83 1.90
N VAL A 75 10.19 -11.66 2.34
CA VAL A 75 8.79 -11.40 2.70
C VAL A 75 8.10 -10.80 1.48
N THR A 76 7.00 -11.42 1.05
CA THR A 76 6.15 -10.90 -0.02
C THR A 76 4.74 -10.64 0.48
N TRP A 77 4.17 -9.50 0.09
CA TRP A 77 2.78 -9.16 0.37
C TRP A 77 2.05 -8.83 -0.93
N ALA A 78 1.04 -9.64 -1.26
CA ALA A 78 0.13 -9.40 -2.37
C ALA A 78 -0.99 -8.46 -1.93
N ARG A 79 -0.84 -7.17 -2.25
CA ARG A 79 -1.87 -6.15 -2.00
C ARG A 79 -2.98 -6.34 -3.04
N PRO A 80 -4.24 -6.50 -2.62
CA PRO A 80 -5.34 -6.70 -3.56
C PRO A 80 -5.56 -5.43 -4.41
N PRO A 81 -6.14 -5.61 -5.61
CA PRO A 81 -6.80 -4.56 -6.36
C PRO A 81 -7.68 -3.67 -5.49
N TRP A 82 -7.69 -2.38 -5.74
CA TRP A 82 -8.70 -1.47 -5.19
C TRP A 82 -9.14 -0.47 -6.25
N VAL A 83 -10.35 0.03 -6.09
CA VAL A 83 -10.88 1.13 -6.89
C VAL A 83 -10.26 2.41 -6.33
N GLU A 84 -9.46 3.09 -7.13
CA GLU A 84 -8.93 4.40 -6.77
C GLU A 84 -10.08 5.42 -6.81
N PRO A 85 -10.33 6.17 -5.72
CA PRO A 85 -11.34 7.22 -5.75
C PRO A 85 -10.98 8.25 -6.83
N ALA A 86 -11.99 8.82 -7.49
CA ALA A 86 -11.78 9.83 -8.52
C ALA A 86 -10.92 10.97 -7.96
N ALA A 87 -9.76 11.22 -8.58
CA ALA A 87 -8.90 12.32 -8.20
C ALA A 87 -9.63 13.65 -8.48
N PRO A 88 -9.72 14.58 -7.52
CA PRO A 88 -10.35 15.87 -7.79
C PRO A 88 -9.55 16.62 -8.87
N LEU A 89 -10.18 16.83 -10.02
CA LEU A 89 -9.61 17.52 -11.20
C LEU A 89 -9.45 19.04 -11.02
N ARG A 90 -9.74 19.57 -9.83
CA ARG A 90 -9.61 21.00 -9.52
C ARG A 90 -8.57 21.18 -8.42
N TYR A 91 -7.47 21.81 -8.79
CA TYR A 91 -6.49 22.38 -7.86
C TYR A 91 -6.56 23.90 -7.98
N THR A 92 -6.45 24.61 -6.85
CA THR A 92 -6.26 26.06 -6.84
C THR A 92 -4.75 26.30 -6.86
N VAL A 93 -4.26 27.00 -7.89
CA VAL A 93 -2.86 27.47 -7.95
C VAL A 93 -2.73 28.65 -6.98
N LEU A 94 -1.85 28.54 -5.99
CA LEU A 94 -1.62 29.59 -4.99
C LEU A 94 -0.46 30.53 -5.37
N LEU A 95 0.45 30.09 -6.25
CA LEU A 95 1.52 30.91 -6.83
C LEU A 95 2.04 30.24 -8.12
N GLU A 96 2.26 31.03 -9.17
CA GLU A 96 2.86 30.62 -10.45
C GLU A 96 4.08 31.52 -10.75
N ASP A 97 5.25 30.91 -10.99
CA ASP A 97 6.47 31.58 -11.47
C ASP A 97 7.12 30.70 -12.55
N ALA A 98 8.03 31.26 -13.36
CA ALA A 98 8.59 30.70 -14.59
C ALA A 98 9.39 29.39 -14.44
N ALA A 99 9.58 28.87 -13.22
CA ALA A 99 10.28 27.61 -12.98
C ALA A 99 9.52 26.61 -12.09
N PHE A 100 8.46 27.01 -11.37
CA PHE A 100 7.72 26.12 -10.47
C PHE A 100 6.26 26.55 -10.28
N VAL A 101 5.37 25.56 -10.11
CA VAL A 101 3.97 25.77 -9.71
C VAL A 101 3.75 25.15 -8.34
N ALA A 102 3.24 25.93 -7.38
CA ALA A 102 2.83 25.43 -6.08
C ALA A 102 1.31 25.14 -6.08
N VAL A 103 0.95 23.86 -5.95
CA VAL A 103 -0.45 23.42 -5.87
C VAL A 103 -0.82 23.02 -4.44
N ALA A 104 -1.98 23.51 -3.97
CA ALA A 104 -2.57 23.01 -2.72
C ALA A 104 -3.11 21.60 -2.94
N LYS A 105 -2.31 20.60 -2.56
CA LYS A 105 -2.68 19.18 -2.61
C LYS A 105 -3.70 18.86 -1.50
N PRO A 106 -4.98 18.52 -1.82
CA PRO A 106 -5.89 18.03 -0.80
C PRO A 106 -5.40 16.67 -0.27
N ALA A 107 -5.67 16.39 1.01
CA ALA A 107 -5.26 15.15 1.66
C ALA A 107 -5.79 13.93 0.89
N GLY A 108 -4.89 12.99 0.53
CA GLY A 108 -5.28 11.78 -0.22
C GLY A 108 -4.36 11.36 -1.37
N LEU A 109 -3.08 11.74 -1.35
CA LEU A 109 -2.12 11.32 -2.37
C LEU A 109 -0.83 10.88 -1.63
N PRO A 110 -0.36 9.63 -1.80
CA PRO A 110 0.87 9.18 -1.15
C PRO A 110 2.07 9.98 -1.67
N THR A 111 3.02 10.28 -0.78
CA THR A 111 4.42 10.61 -1.12
C THR A 111 5.25 9.34 -1.19
#